data_AF-A0AAJ6AAS6-F1
#
_entry.id   AF-A0AAJ6AAS6-F1
#
_cell.length_a   1.000
_cell.length_b   1.000
_cell.length_c   1.000
_cell.angle_alpha   90.00
_cell.angle_beta   90.00
_cell.angle_gamma   90.00
#
_symmetry.space_group_name_H-M   'P 1'
#
loop_
_entity.id
_entity.type
_entity.pdbx_description
1 polymer ?
#
loop_
_entity_poly.entity_id
_entity_poly.type
_entity_poly.pdbx_seq_one_letter_code
_entity_poly.pdbx_strand_id
1 'polypeptide(L)'
;MSTMRESFKDRVEAKRAKDAEDYLAPRLKELEALAPVLRARGLEMDVYDISNCTVIRFIDRHQGRESPVTVGFPTRTAARSKEARWARAEMDIWKARPIYFGDNDWLCLENSGDSLRIELEGLSLQSIIDGLAEKIVETPIPENVPQQCRSENVEFAKAYKIIKEVTSTKFGAHIAAQRDANGVESFAFRDREKRQYRMEFGKTAKLYVDDMEVGEAPVRSTWEIGALIAKHYGLEYSPSLKRRF
;
A
#
# COMPACT_ATOMS: atom_id res chain seq x y z
N MET A 1 -31.71 15.28 -1.73
CA MET A 1 -31.92 13.83 -1.45
C MET A 1 -30.62 13.09 -1.06
N SER A 2 -29.44 13.72 -0.96
CA SER A 2 -28.19 13.01 -0.57
C SER A 2 -28.04 12.82 0.94
N THR A 3 -28.47 13.78 1.77
CA THR A 3 -28.35 13.73 3.24
C THR A 3 -29.06 12.55 3.90
N MET A 4 -30.19 12.09 3.35
CA MET A 4 -30.90 10.92 3.89
C MET A 4 -30.19 9.59 3.56
N ARG A 5 -29.59 9.48 2.37
CA ARG A 5 -28.83 8.29 1.93
C ARG A 5 -27.51 8.15 2.67
N GLU A 6 -26.82 9.27 2.93
CA GLU A 6 -25.62 9.32 3.77
C GLU A 6 -25.97 8.86 5.21
N SER A 7 -27.02 9.42 5.82
CA SER A 7 -27.41 9.01 7.18
C SER A 7 -27.80 7.53 7.31
N PHE A 8 -28.36 6.93 6.25
CA PHE A 8 -28.71 5.51 6.25
C PHE A 8 -27.47 4.63 6.08
N LYS A 9 -26.54 5.03 5.20
CA LYS A 9 -25.27 4.34 5.00
C LYS A 9 -24.43 4.36 6.28
N ASP A 10 -24.32 5.51 6.93
CA ASP A 10 -23.58 5.67 8.20
C ASP A 10 -24.17 4.81 9.31
N ARG A 11 -25.50 4.72 9.40
CA ARG A 11 -26.19 3.86 10.37
C ARG A 11 -25.95 2.38 10.11
N VAL A 12 -25.90 1.96 8.84
CA VAL A 12 -25.60 0.57 8.47
C VAL A 12 -24.14 0.23 8.76
N GLU A 13 -23.21 1.13 8.46
CA GLU A 13 -21.79 0.96 8.75
C GLU A 13 -21.52 0.91 10.25
N ALA A 14 -22.11 1.83 11.04
CA ALA A 14 -22.02 1.82 12.50
C ALA A 14 -22.59 0.53 13.11
N LYS A 15 -23.70 0.02 12.56
CA LYS A 15 -24.26 -1.26 13.00
C LYS A 15 -23.32 -2.43 12.70
N ARG A 16 -22.73 -2.47 11.50
CA ARG A 16 -21.78 -3.52 11.11
C ARG A 16 -20.53 -3.51 11.99
N ALA A 17 -19.96 -2.33 12.24
CA ALA A 17 -18.82 -2.18 13.14
C ALA A 17 -19.15 -2.71 14.54
N LYS A 18 -20.32 -2.35 15.09
CA LYS A 18 -20.78 -2.86 16.37
C LYS A 18 -20.99 -4.39 16.38
N ASP A 19 -21.62 -4.93 15.34
CA ASP A 19 -21.85 -6.38 15.23
C ASP A 19 -20.51 -7.16 15.15
N ALA A 20 -19.49 -6.59 14.50
CA ALA A 20 -18.14 -7.14 14.42
C ALA A 20 -17.39 -7.07 15.76
N GLU A 21 -17.49 -5.94 16.46
CA GLU A 21 -16.95 -5.77 17.82
C GLU A 21 -17.59 -6.76 18.80
N ASP A 22 -18.93 -6.90 18.78
CA ASP A 22 -19.65 -7.84 19.63
C ASP A 22 -19.24 -9.30 19.34
N TYR A 23 -18.99 -9.64 18.06
CA TYR A 23 -18.52 -10.96 17.63
C TYR A 23 -17.10 -11.27 18.15
N LEU A 24 -16.24 -10.25 18.21
CA LEU A 24 -14.85 -10.36 18.65
C LEU A 24 -14.63 -10.03 20.14
N ALA A 25 -15.62 -9.52 20.86
CA ALA A 25 -15.49 -9.02 22.23
C ALA A 25 -14.70 -9.95 23.18
N PRO A 26 -14.93 -11.28 23.21
CA PRO A 26 -14.11 -12.18 24.03
C PRO A 26 -12.63 -12.19 23.62
N ARG A 27 -12.33 -12.15 22.31
CA ARG A 27 -10.95 -12.16 21.78
C ARG A 27 -10.25 -10.83 22.04
N LEU A 28 -10.95 -9.70 21.89
CA LEU A 28 -10.41 -8.37 22.19
C LEU A 28 -9.99 -8.25 23.66
N LYS A 29 -10.80 -8.79 24.58
CA LYS A 29 -10.47 -8.83 26.00
C LYS A 29 -9.20 -9.65 26.29
N GLU A 30 -9.07 -10.80 25.64
CA GLU A 30 -7.87 -11.64 25.77
C GLU A 30 -6.61 -10.93 25.23
N LEU A 31 -6.76 -10.15 24.15
CA LEU A 31 -5.67 -9.39 23.53
C LEU A 31 -5.29 -8.10 24.27
N GLU A 32 -5.98 -7.72 25.36
CA GLU A 32 -5.54 -6.62 26.23
C GLU A 32 -4.12 -6.82 26.77
N ALA A 33 -3.67 -8.08 26.86
CA ALA A 33 -2.29 -8.43 27.19
C ALA A 33 -1.24 -7.84 26.23
N LEU A 34 -1.62 -7.50 24.98
CA LEU A 34 -0.74 -6.83 24.01
C LEU A 34 -0.57 -5.33 24.28
N ALA A 35 -1.35 -4.73 25.19
CA ALA A 35 -1.34 -3.29 25.45
C ALA A 35 0.05 -2.69 25.74
N PRO A 36 1.02 -3.37 26.40
CA PRO A 36 2.38 -2.84 26.56
C PRO A 36 3.13 -2.71 25.23
N VAL A 37 3.06 -3.72 24.36
CA VAL A 37 3.72 -3.72 23.05
C VAL A 37 3.08 -2.70 22.12
N LEU A 38 1.75 -2.65 22.10
CA LEU A 38 1.00 -1.68 21.29
C LEU A 38 1.35 -0.25 21.71
N ARG A 39 1.35 0.06 23.02
CA ARG A 39 1.75 1.37 23.53
C ARG A 39 3.20 1.74 23.18
N ALA A 40 4.13 0.79 23.29
CA ALA A 40 5.53 1.03 22.93
C ALA A 40 5.71 1.36 21.44
N ARG A 41 4.80 0.87 20.58
CA ARG A 41 4.82 1.11 19.13
C ARG A 41 3.88 2.24 18.69
N GLY A 42 3.14 2.86 19.62
CA GLY A 42 2.13 3.88 19.30
C GLY A 42 0.94 3.33 18.52
N LEU A 43 0.60 2.06 18.73
CA LEU A 43 -0.48 1.35 18.05
C LEU A 43 -1.68 1.14 18.98
N GLU A 44 -2.84 0.97 18.37
CA GLU A 44 -4.12 0.60 18.97
C GLU A 44 -4.75 -0.54 18.18
N MET A 45 -5.63 -1.32 18.79
CA MET A 45 -6.42 -2.31 18.07
C MET A 45 -7.58 -1.65 17.35
N ASP A 46 -7.85 -2.09 16.13
CA ASP A 46 -8.99 -1.67 15.33
C ASP A 46 -9.61 -2.89 14.65
N VAL A 47 -10.94 -2.87 14.50
CA VAL A 47 -11.71 -4.00 14.00
C VAL A 47 -12.48 -3.58 12.76
N TYR A 48 -12.47 -4.43 11.75
CA TYR A 48 -13.22 -4.20 10.52
C TYR A 48 -13.53 -5.51 9.80
N ASP A 49 -14.59 -5.50 9.00
CA ASP A 49 -14.96 -6.63 8.16
C ASP A 49 -14.41 -6.46 6.73
N ILE A 50 -13.80 -7.53 6.19
CA ILE A 50 -13.47 -7.66 4.77
C ILE A 50 -14.01 -8.99 4.26
N SER A 51 -14.90 -8.93 3.26
CA SER A 51 -15.47 -10.13 2.62
C SER A 51 -16.07 -11.10 3.66
N ASN A 52 -15.45 -12.26 3.84
CA ASN A 52 -15.89 -13.31 4.75
C ASN A 52 -15.06 -13.38 6.04
N CYS A 53 -14.26 -12.34 6.32
CA CYS A 53 -13.44 -12.26 7.51
C CYS A 53 -13.72 -10.98 8.31
N THR A 54 -13.75 -11.10 9.64
CA THR A 54 -13.62 -10.01 10.59
C THR A 54 -12.17 -9.96 11.04
N VAL A 55 -11.51 -8.82 10.85
CA VAL A 55 -10.07 -8.64 11.02
C VAL A 55 -9.79 -7.71 12.19
N ILE A 56 -8.86 -8.11 13.04
CA ILE A 56 -8.19 -7.24 14.00
C ILE A 56 -6.90 -6.76 13.36
N ARG A 57 -6.75 -5.45 13.25
CA ARG A 57 -5.51 -4.79 12.82
C ARG A 57 -4.97 -3.94 13.95
N PHE A 58 -3.70 -3.55 13.84
CA PHE A 58 -3.05 -2.67 14.81
C PHE A 58 -2.63 -1.37 14.13
N ILE A 59 -3.21 -0.25 14.51
CA ILE A 59 -3.05 1.03 13.80
C ILE A 59 -2.57 2.14 14.73
N ASP A 60 -1.78 3.05 14.21
CA ASP A 60 -1.53 4.36 14.82
C ASP A 60 -2.56 5.34 14.26
N ARG A 61 -3.59 5.67 15.03
CA ARG A 61 -4.66 6.59 14.59
C ARG A 61 -4.18 8.03 14.40
N HIS A 62 -3.11 8.44 15.08
CA HIS A 62 -2.57 9.79 14.96
C HIS A 62 -1.76 9.97 13.69
N GLN A 63 -1.02 8.94 13.31
CA GLN A 63 -0.11 8.98 12.18
C GLN A 63 -0.71 8.33 10.92
N GLY A 64 -1.75 7.51 11.04
CA GLY A 64 -2.30 6.74 9.92
C GLY A 64 -1.38 5.58 9.50
N ARG A 65 -0.61 5.04 10.45
CA ARG A 65 0.24 3.86 10.23
C ARG A 65 -0.52 2.60 10.59
N GLU A 66 -0.24 1.51 9.89
CA GLU A 66 -0.82 0.21 10.17
C GLU A 66 0.30 -0.81 10.32
N SER A 67 0.19 -1.64 11.35
CA SER A 67 1.05 -2.80 11.51
C SER A 67 0.79 -3.77 10.36
N PRO A 68 1.84 -4.34 9.76
CA PRO A 68 1.70 -5.39 8.77
C PRO A 68 1.13 -6.70 9.34
N VAL A 69 1.01 -6.82 10.66
CA VAL A 69 0.44 -7.99 11.34
C VAL A 69 -1.05 -7.77 11.54
N THR A 70 -1.87 -8.71 11.09
CA THR A 70 -3.32 -8.73 11.29
C THR A 70 -3.77 -10.09 11.79
N VAL A 71 -4.90 -10.14 12.50
CA VAL A 71 -5.55 -11.40 12.89
C VAL A 71 -6.93 -11.46 12.26
N GLY A 72 -7.12 -12.39 11.34
CA GLY A 72 -8.41 -12.66 10.70
C GLY A 72 -9.18 -13.76 11.42
N PHE A 73 -10.48 -13.56 11.56
CA PHE A 73 -11.46 -14.58 11.93
C PHE A 73 -12.51 -14.67 10.83
N PRO A 74 -13.07 -15.85 10.51
CA PRO A 74 -14.22 -15.93 9.66
C PRO A 74 -15.38 -15.11 10.26
N THR A 75 -16.13 -14.38 9.44
CA THR A 75 -17.28 -13.60 9.91
C THR A 75 -18.30 -14.49 10.62
N ARG A 76 -19.15 -13.89 11.46
CA ARG A 76 -20.25 -14.58 12.14
C ARG A 76 -21.07 -15.49 11.22
N THR A 77 -21.37 -15.01 10.00
CA THR A 77 -22.14 -15.75 8.99
C THR A 77 -21.34 -16.93 8.41
N ALA A 78 -20.08 -16.72 8.03
CA ALA A 78 -19.21 -17.77 7.50
C ALA A 78 -18.90 -18.84 8.54
N ALA A 79 -18.60 -18.42 9.78
CA ALA A 79 -18.30 -19.32 10.89
C ALA A 79 -19.54 -20.11 11.37
N ARG A 80 -20.76 -19.61 11.10
CA ARG A 80 -22.01 -20.10 11.69
C ARG A 80 -21.92 -20.17 13.23
N SER A 81 -21.26 -19.19 13.84
CA SER A 81 -21.00 -19.09 15.29
C SER A 81 -21.47 -17.73 15.81
N LYS A 82 -21.82 -17.65 17.10
CA LYS A 82 -22.13 -16.36 17.76
C LYS A 82 -20.87 -15.56 18.11
N GLU A 83 -19.74 -16.23 18.26
CA GLU A 83 -18.47 -15.65 18.72
C GLU A 83 -17.30 -16.18 17.89
N ALA A 84 -16.25 -15.37 17.80
CA ALA A 84 -14.98 -15.71 17.18
C ALA A 84 -14.21 -16.75 18.00
N ARG A 85 -13.50 -17.66 17.30
CA ARG A 85 -12.74 -18.75 17.92
C ARG A 85 -11.32 -18.78 17.38
N TRP A 86 -10.33 -18.89 18.27
CA TRP A 86 -8.91 -19.04 17.89
C TRP A 86 -8.65 -20.24 16.97
N ALA A 87 -9.40 -21.33 17.16
CA ALA A 87 -9.32 -22.52 16.32
C ALA A 87 -9.66 -22.30 14.83
N ARG A 88 -10.15 -21.10 14.45
CA ARG A 88 -10.40 -20.73 13.06
C ARG A 88 -9.72 -19.42 12.67
N ALA A 89 -8.84 -18.92 13.53
CA ALA A 89 -8.19 -17.65 13.34
C ALA A 89 -6.89 -17.84 12.57
N GLU A 90 -6.56 -16.85 11.77
CA GLU A 90 -5.33 -16.78 11.00
C GLU A 90 -4.60 -15.50 11.38
N MET A 91 -3.31 -15.59 11.63
CA MET A 91 -2.43 -14.43 11.72
C MET A 91 -1.76 -14.25 10.36
N ASP A 92 -1.98 -13.10 9.74
CA ASP A 92 -1.36 -12.72 8.48
C ASP A 92 -0.29 -11.66 8.74
N ILE A 93 0.89 -11.82 8.13
CA ILE A 93 1.99 -10.86 8.20
C ILE A 93 2.32 -10.41 6.78
N TRP A 94 1.90 -9.20 6.46
CA TRP A 94 2.09 -8.59 5.16
C TRP A 94 3.47 -7.94 5.06
N LYS A 95 4.35 -8.50 4.26
CA LYS A 95 5.63 -7.85 3.99
C LYS A 95 5.47 -6.83 2.87
N ALA A 96 5.63 -5.56 3.24
CA ALA A 96 5.71 -4.47 2.29
C ALA A 96 7.15 -3.99 2.18
N ARG A 97 7.69 -3.95 0.96
CA ARG A 97 8.99 -3.34 0.67
C ARG A 97 8.76 -1.88 0.27
N PRO A 98 9.34 -0.91 0.99
CA PRO A 98 9.21 0.48 0.59
C PRO A 98 10.07 0.78 -0.64
N ILE A 99 9.49 1.46 -1.63
CA ILE A 99 10.14 2.01 -2.81
C ILE A 99 10.00 3.52 -2.78
N TYR A 100 11.08 4.21 -2.39
CA TYR A 100 11.11 5.67 -2.34
C TYR A 100 11.44 6.28 -3.69
N PHE A 101 10.72 7.35 -4.00
CA PHE A 101 10.95 8.20 -5.16
C PHE A 101 11.89 9.30 -4.66
N GLY A 102 13.20 9.00 -4.72
CA GLY A 102 14.22 9.56 -3.82
C GLY A 102 14.28 11.08 -3.59
N ASP A 103 13.63 11.92 -4.41
CA ASP A 103 13.72 13.38 -4.30
C ASP A 103 12.37 14.05 -3.97
N ASN A 104 11.32 13.27 -3.66
CA ASN A 104 9.94 13.74 -3.85
C ASN A 104 8.97 13.44 -2.70
N ASP A 105 9.41 12.86 -1.59
CA ASP A 105 8.55 12.37 -0.49
C ASP A 105 7.48 11.34 -0.92
N TRP A 106 7.59 10.79 -2.14
CA TRP A 106 6.70 9.75 -2.63
C TRP A 106 7.20 8.36 -2.25
N LEU A 107 6.25 7.48 -1.98
CA LEU A 107 6.49 6.09 -1.57
C LEU A 107 5.51 5.16 -2.27
N CYS A 108 6.02 4.04 -2.75
CA CYS A 108 5.20 2.88 -3.09
C CYS A 108 5.54 1.75 -2.13
N LEU A 109 4.52 1.15 -1.54
CA LEU A 109 4.68 -0.06 -0.73
C LEU A 109 4.44 -1.26 -1.65
N GLU A 110 5.53 -1.85 -2.14
CA GLU A 110 5.43 -3.08 -2.92
C GLU A 110 5.14 -4.22 -1.95
N ASN A 111 3.93 -4.76 -1.99
CA ASN A 111 3.63 -6.01 -1.31
C ASN A 111 4.51 -7.10 -1.95
N SER A 112 5.55 -7.54 -1.24
CA SER A 112 6.21 -8.77 -1.63
C SER A 112 5.17 -9.87 -1.47
N GLY A 113 4.93 -10.69 -2.49
CA GLY A 113 3.97 -11.80 -2.42
C GLY A 113 4.23 -12.82 -1.29
N ASP A 114 5.27 -12.62 -0.50
CA ASP A 114 5.69 -13.35 0.69
C ASP A 114 4.88 -12.95 1.94
N SER A 115 3.54 -12.91 1.84
CA SER A 115 2.70 -12.88 3.03
C SER A 115 2.91 -14.16 3.82
N LEU A 116 3.26 -14.05 5.11
CA LEU A 116 3.30 -15.21 5.99
C LEU A 116 1.94 -15.36 6.66
N ARG A 117 1.28 -16.50 6.43
CA ARG A 117 0.05 -16.89 7.11
C ARG A 117 0.34 -17.97 8.13
N ILE A 118 -0.12 -17.76 9.36
CA ILE A 118 0.01 -18.69 10.47
C ILE A 118 -1.39 -19.02 10.97
N GLU A 119 -1.79 -20.28 10.81
CA GLU A 119 -3.02 -20.81 11.43
C GLU A 119 -2.84 -20.86 12.94
N LEU A 120 -3.84 -20.37 13.69
CA LEU A 120 -3.78 -20.31 15.16
C LEU A 120 -4.46 -21.51 15.82
N GLU A 121 -4.89 -22.49 15.04
CA GLU A 121 -5.51 -23.72 15.55
C GLU A 121 -4.53 -24.53 16.42
N GLY A 122 -5.01 -25.00 17.57
CA GLY A 122 -4.23 -25.81 18.50
C GLY A 122 -3.19 -25.04 19.33
N LEU A 123 -2.96 -23.75 19.05
CA LEU A 123 -2.08 -22.92 19.86
C LEU A 123 -2.74 -22.51 21.18
N SER A 124 -1.95 -22.48 22.25
CA SER A 124 -2.40 -21.93 23.53
C SER A 124 -2.58 -20.40 23.40
N LEU A 125 -3.50 -19.83 24.19
CA LEU A 125 -3.69 -18.37 24.20
C LEU A 125 -2.39 -17.61 24.47
N GLN A 126 -1.57 -18.10 25.40
CA GLN A 126 -0.28 -17.50 25.71
C GLN A 126 0.65 -17.49 24.48
N SER A 127 0.72 -18.61 23.76
CA SER A 127 1.52 -18.71 22.53
C SER A 127 1.04 -17.76 21.42
N ILE A 128 -0.28 -17.55 21.31
CA ILE A 128 -0.85 -16.60 20.36
C ILE A 128 -0.45 -15.16 20.74
N ILE A 129 -0.56 -14.80 22.02
CA ILE A 129 -0.19 -13.47 22.52
C ILE A 129 1.31 -13.22 22.32
N ASP A 130 2.16 -14.17 22.70
CA ASP A 130 3.61 -14.04 22.56
C ASP A 130 4.03 -13.95 21.10
N GLY A 131 3.44 -14.77 20.22
CA GLY A 131 3.69 -14.73 18.78
C GLY A 131 3.25 -13.41 18.14
N LEU A 132 2.09 -12.87 18.51
CA LEU A 132 1.64 -11.55 18.05
C LEU A 132 2.58 -10.45 18.51
N ALA A 133 2.96 -10.45 19.79
CA ALA A 133 3.89 -9.48 20.36
C ALA A 133 5.24 -9.50 19.63
N GLU A 134 5.81 -10.69 19.42
CA GLU A 134 7.05 -10.88 18.67
C GLU A 134 6.93 -10.29 17.26
N LYS A 135 5.90 -10.69 16.50
CA LYS A 135 5.76 -10.27 15.10
C LYS A 135 5.45 -8.79 14.92
N ILE A 136 4.71 -8.17 15.85
CA ILE A 136 4.48 -6.72 15.83
C ILE A 136 5.79 -5.94 16.06
N VAL A 137 6.69 -6.47 16.91
CA VAL A 137 7.99 -5.84 17.18
C VAL A 137 8.95 -6.03 16.01
N GLU A 138 9.05 -7.26 15.50
CA GLU A 138 9.98 -7.65 14.44
C GLU A 138 9.64 -7.02 13.09
N THR A 139 8.35 -6.90 12.77
CA THR A 139 7.94 -6.46 11.44
C THR A 139 7.94 -4.93 11.36
N PRO A 140 8.65 -4.33 10.40
CA PRO A 140 8.68 -2.88 10.24
C PRO A 140 7.29 -2.32 9.94
N ILE A 141 6.90 -1.27 10.66
CA ILE A 141 5.68 -0.52 10.34
C ILE A 141 6.00 0.39 9.15
N PRO A 142 5.21 0.37 8.07
CA PRO A 142 5.39 1.27 6.94
C PRO A 142 5.48 2.74 7.35
N GLU A 143 6.34 3.50 6.67
CA GLU A 143 6.62 4.88 7.02
C GLU A 143 5.45 5.85 6.78
N ASN A 144 5.55 6.99 7.46
CA ASN A 144 4.51 7.99 7.55
C ASN A 144 4.52 8.99 6.38
N VAL A 145 4.35 8.47 5.18
CA VAL A 145 4.20 9.28 3.96
C VAL A 145 2.73 9.69 3.80
N PRO A 146 2.42 10.98 3.54
CA PRO A 146 1.04 11.42 3.31
C PRO A 146 0.35 10.59 2.22
N GLN A 147 -0.93 10.28 2.39
CA GLN A 147 -1.68 9.40 1.46
C GLN A 147 -1.63 9.90 0.00
N GLN A 148 -1.60 11.22 -0.21
CA GLN A 148 -1.46 11.81 -1.54
C GLN A 148 -0.10 11.53 -2.22
N CYS A 149 0.94 11.22 -1.44
CA CYS A 149 2.28 10.87 -1.92
C CYS A 149 2.52 9.35 -1.89
N ARG A 150 1.50 8.53 -1.56
CA ARG A 150 1.58 7.07 -1.60
C ARG A 150 1.02 6.53 -2.90
N SER A 151 1.83 5.85 -3.70
CA SER A 151 1.40 5.17 -4.93
C SER A 151 1.13 3.69 -4.68
N GLU A 152 0.00 3.19 -5.19
CA GLU A 152 -0.31 1.76 -5.26
C GLU A 152 0.24 1.13 -6.56
N ASN A 153 0.75 1.94 -7.48
CA ASN A 153 1.27 1.50 -8.76
C ASN A 153 2.76 1.14 -8.63
N VAL A 154 3.02 -0.12 -8.31
CA VAL A 154 4.37 -0.67 -8.20
C VAL A 154 5.18 -0.46 -9.50
N GLU A 155 4.52 -0.51 -10.65
CA GLU A 155 5.19 -0.33 -11.95
C GLU A 155 5.59 1.14 -12.20
N PHE A 156 4.77 2.09 -11.76
CA PHE A 156 5.15 3.51 -11.69
C PHE A 156 6.41 3.68 -10.84
N ALA A 157 6.46 3.10 -9.64
CA ALA A 157 7.62 3.16 -8.77
C ALA A 157 8.89 2.52 -9.36
N LYS A 158 8.75 1.40 -10.08
CA LYS A 158 9.86 0.76 -10.80
C LYS A 158 10.34 1.61 -11.98
N ALA A 159 9.42 2.20 -12.75
CA ALA A 159 9.74 3.06 -13.87
C ALA A 159 10.50 4.33 -13.45
N TYR A 160 10.21 4.89 -12.26
CA TYR A 160 10.89 6.08 -11.74
C TYR A 160 12.41 5.96 -11.79
N LYS A 161 12.99 4.81 -11.40
CA LYS A 161 14.46 4.63 -11.39
C LYS A 161 15.07 4.75 -12.78
N ILE A 162 14.46 4.11 -13.77
CA ILE A 162 14.92 4.14 -15.16
C ILE A 162 14.79 5.57 -15.71
N ILE A 163 13.64 6.20 -15.49
CA ILE A 163 13.38 7.54 -15.99
C ILE A 163 14.33 8.53 -15.31
N LYS A 164 14.51 8.45 -13.99
CA LYS A 164 15.45 9.27 -13.22
C LYS A 164 16.88 9.13 -13.74
N GLU A 165 17.35 7.92 -14.01
CA GLU A 165 18.69 7.69 -14.54
C GLU A 165 18.88 8.36 -15.91
N VAL A 166 17.92 8.16 -16.81
CA VAL A 166 17.93 8.79 -18.14
C VAL A 166 17.83 10.32 -18.04
N THR A 167 16.93 10.83 -17.20
CA THR A 167 16.69 12.28 -17.04
C THR A 167 17.87 13.00 -16.37
N SER A 168 18.41 12.44 -15.29
CA SER A 168 19.54 13.02 -14.57
C SER A 168 20.82 13.03 -15.42
N THR A 169 21.16 11.91 -16.06
CA THR A 169 22.42 11.76 -16.82
C THR A 169 22.43 12.60 -18.10
N LYS A 170 21.28 12.74 -18.77
CA LYS A 170 21.21 13.40 -20.09
C LYS A 170 20.72 14.84 -20.04
N PHE A 171 19.89 15.19 -19.06
CA PHE A 171 19.22 16.49 -19.01
C PHE A 171 19.66 17.33 -17.82
N GLY A 172 20.21 16.73 -16.77
CA GLY A 172 20.50 17.43 -15.51
C GLY A 172 19.22 17.99 -14.88
N ALA A 173 18.10 17.29 -15.07
CA ALA A 173 16.77 17.70 -14.64
C ALA A 173 16.32 16.92 -13.41
N HIS A 174 15.61 17.59 -12.50
CA HIS A 174 14.86 16.91 -11.45
C HIS A 174 13.55 16.36 -12.00
N ILE A 175 13.19 15.16 -11.55
CA ILE A 175 11.93 14.49 -11.86
C ILE A 175 11.01 14.57 -10.66
N ALA A 176 9.76 14.94 -10.89
CA ALA A 176 8.71 15.05 -9.88
C ALA A 176 7.61 14.03 -10.12
N ALA A 177 7.30 13.21 -9.10
CA ALA A 177 6.07 12.41 -9.09
C ALA A 177 4.88 13.31 -8.77
N GLN A 178 3.77 13.13 -9.50
CA GLN A 178 2.55 13.93 -9.38
C GLN A 178 1.32 13.04 -9.48
N ARG A 179 0.23 13.45 -8.82
CA ARG A 179 -1.11 12.88 -8.98
C ARG A 179 -2.08 13.97 -9.39
N ASP A 180 -2.83 13.76 -10.46
CA ASP A 180 -3.89 14.69 -10.85
C ASP A 180 -5.20 14.46 -10.05
N ALA A 181 -6.21 15.30 -10.28
CA ALA A 181 -7.50 15.19 -9.60
C ALA A 181 -8.28 13.90 -9.93
N ASN A 182 -7.95 13.22 -11.05
CA ASN A 182 -8.55 11.97 -11.47
C ASN A 182 -7.77 10.74 -10.95
N GLY A 183 -6.72 10.95 -10.16
CA GLY A 183 -5.86 9.89 -9.64
C GLY A 183 -4.83 9.38 -10.64
N VAL A 184 -4.65 10.03 -11.79
CA VAL A 184 -3.61 9.68 -12.76
C VAL A 184 -2.26 10.07 -12.16
N GLU A 185 -1.38 9.09 -12.07
CA GLU A 185 -0.02 9.28 -11.58
C GLU A 185 0.89 9.63 -12.76
N SER A 186 1.77 10.61 -12.57
CA SER A 186 2.66 11.05 -13.62
C SER A 186 4.04 11.44 -13.10
N PHE A 187 5.02 11.40 -14.01
CA PHE A 187 6.32 12.02 -13.80
C PHE A 187 6.42 13.28 -14.63
N ALA A 188 6.71 14.41 -13.97
CA ALA A 188 6.94 15.68 -14.61
C ALA A 188 8.40 16.12 -14.45
N PHE A 189 9.00 16.64 -15.51
CA PHE A 189 10.33 17.25 -15.46
C PHE A 189 10.48 18.31 -16.55
N ARG A 190 11.50 19.17 -16.41
CA ARG A 190 11.88 20.15 -17.41
C ARG A 190 13.32 19.94 -17.82
N ASP A 191 13.59 19.98 -19.12
CA ASP A 191 14.96 19.96 -19.60
C ASP A 191 15.65 21.33 -19.44
N ARG A 192 16.91 21.43 -19.90
CA ARG A 192 17.70 22.68 -19.85
C ARG A 192 17.10 23.80 -20.70
N GLU A 193 16.34 23.45 -21.74
CA GLU A 193 15.67 24.38 -22.65
C GLU A 193 14.28 24.80 -22.13
N LYS A 194 13.89 24.33 -20.93
CA LYS A 194 12.62 24.58 -20.25
C LYS A 194 11.39 23.93 -20.92
N ARG A 195 11.58 22.98 -21.84
CA ARG A 195 10.48 22.17 -22.38
C ARG A 195 9.89 21.32 -21.27
N GLN A 196 8.56 21.21 -21.25
CA GLN A 196 7.84 20.46 -20.23
C GLN A 196 7.62 19.02 -20.68
N TYR A 197 8.03 18.09 -19.85
CA TYR A 197 7.80 16.67 -20.06
C TYR A 197 6.84 16.14 -19.01
N ARG A 198 5.87 15.35 -19.45
CA ARG A 198 4.96 14.63 -18.56
C ARG A 198 4.80 13.19 -19.06
N MET A 199 5.05 12.23 -18.18
CA MET A 199 4.77 10.82 -18.43
C MET A 199 3.59 10.41 -17.56
N GLU A 200 2.43 10.14 -18.15
CA GLU A 200 1.21 9.74 -17.42
C GLU A 200 1.06 8.22 -17.40
N PHE A 201 0.60 7.66 -16.28
CA PHE A 201 0.48 6.22 -16.07
C PHE A 201 -0.99 5.82 -15.84
N GLY A 202 -1.60 5.21 -16.85
CA GLY A 202 -2.95 4.64 -16.80
C GLY A 202 -2.95 3.16 -17.23
N LYS A 203 -3.83 2.77 -18.17
CA LYS A 203 -3.73 1.45 -18.83
C LYS A 203 -2.44 1.34 -19.66
N THR A 204 -2.03 2.46 -20.25
CA THR A 204 -0.75 2.69 -20.92
C THR A 204 -0.03 3.85 -20.24
N ALA A 205 1.30 3.86 -20.34
CA ALA A 205 2.14 5.00 -20.07
C ALA A 205 2.19 5.88 -21.34
N LYS A 206 1.93 7.18 -21.19
CA LYS A 206 1.92 8.14 -22.30
C LYS A 206 2.94 9.24 -22.06
N LEU A 207 3.71 9.57 -23.10
CA LEU A 207 4.69 10.66 -23.06
C LEU A 207 4.12 11.91 -23.72
N TYR A 208 4.15 13.01 -22.97
CA TYR A 208 3.78 14.35 -23.42
C TYR A 208 4.99 15.28 -23.41
N VAL A 209 5.06 16.13 -24.42
CA VAL A 209 6.06 17.20 -24.55
C VAL A 209 5.32 18.49 -24.88
N ASP A 210 5.45 19.49 -24.01
CA ASP A 210 4.68 20.74 -24.08
C ASP A 210 3.18 20.49 -24.34
N ASP A 211 2.62 19.54 -23.55
CA ASP A 211 1.23 19.06 -23.61
C ASP A 211 0.81 18.32 -24.89
N MET A 212 1.75 18.03 -25.81
CA MET A 212 1.49 17.18 -26.98
C MET A 212 1.90 15.73 -26.71
N GLU A 213 0.98 14.80 -26.94
CA GLU A 213 1.26 13.35 -26.88
C GLU A 213 2.19 12.96 -28.03
N VAL A 214 3.33 12.35 -27.71
CA VAL A 214 4.35 11.92 -28.69
C VAL A 214 4.53 10.39 -28.73
N GLY A 215 3.90 9.66 -27.83
CA GLY A 215 3.77 8.21 -27.92
C GLY A 215 3.31 7.53 -26.64
N GLU A 216 3.16 6.22 -26.72
CA GLU A 216 2.60 5.38 -25.66
C GLU A 216 3.35 4.04 -25.53
N ALA A 217 3.28 3.45 -24.34
CA ALA A 217 3.80 2.13 -24.00
C ALA A 217 2.90 1.47 -22.93
N PRO A 218 2.86 0.14 -22.79
CA PRO A 218 2.20 -0.49 -21.64
C PRO A 218 2.90 -0.11 -20.32
N VAL A 219 2.15 0.22 -19.26
CA VAL A 219 2.72 0.61 -17.94
C VAL A 219 3.63 -0.47 -17.35
N ARG A 220 3.31 -1.75 -17.60
CA ARG A 220 4.10 -2.91 -17.14
C ARG A 220 5.38 -3.15 -17.93
N SER A 221 5.64 -2.36 -18.97
CA SER A 221 6.76 -2.54 -19.89
C SER A 221 7.81 -1.45 -19.66
N THR A 222 8.57 -1.60 -18.58
CA THR A 222 9.56 -0.58 -18.15
C THR A 222 10.62 -0.32 -19.23
N TRP A 223 10.97 -1.34 -20.04
CA TRP A 223 11.90 -1.19 -21.16
C TRP A 223 11.31 -0.38 -22.31
N GLU A 224 10.01 -0.52 -22.61
CA GLU A 224 9.36 0.27 -23.64
C GLU A 224 9.21 1.73 -23.22
N ILE A 225 8.98 2.00 -21.92
CA ILE A 225 8.97 3.36 -21.38
C ILE A 225 10.36 4.01 -21.55
N GLY A 226 11.45 3.29 -21.23
CA GLY A 226 12.81 3.78 -21.45
C GLY A 226 13.12 4.01 -22.93
N ALA A 227 12.69 3.10 -23.80
CA ALA A 227 12.86 3.23 -25.25
C ALA A 227 12.05 4.39 -25.83
N LEU A 228 10.85 4.66 -25.30
CA LEU A 228 9.99 5.77 -25.71
C LEU A 228 10.69 7.12 -25.45
N ILE A 229 11.26 7.26 -24.25
CA ILE A 229 12.07 8.43 -23.90
C ILE A 229 13.28 8.52 -24.83
N ALA A 230 14.07 7.45 -24.95
CA ALA A 230 15.26 7.45 -25.80
C ALA A 230 14.94 7.82 -27.27
N LYS A 231 13.88 7.24 -27.85
CA LYS A 231 13.42 7.51 -29.22
C LYS A 231 13.05 8.97 -29.42
N HIS A 232 12.31 9.58 -28.50
CA HIS A 232 11.95 11.00 -28.60
C HIS A 232 13.18 11.90 -28.71
N TYR A 233 14.26 11.56 -28.00
CA TYR A 233 15.50 12.31 -28.00
C TYR A 233 16.53 11.87 -29.05
N GLY A 234 16.17 10.94 -29.94
CA GLY A 234 17.11 10.39 -30.93
C GLY A 234 18.31 9.68 -30.30
N LEU A 235 18.16 9.15 -29.09
CA LEU A 235 19.21 8.43 -28.37
C LEU A 235 19.17 6.94 -28.74
N GLU A 236 20.35 6.32 -28.87
CA GLU A 236 20.45 4.86 -28.92
C GLU A 236 20.06 4.27 -27.55
N TYR A 237 18.99 3.48 -27.53
CA TYR A 237 18.56 2.77 -26.33
C TYR A 237 19.55 1.64 -26.03
N SER A 238 20.27 1.72 -24.90
CA SER A 238 21.13 0.64 -24.41
C SER A 238 20.34 -0.32 -23.51
N PRO A 239 20.20 -1.61 -23.87
CA PRO A 239 19.48 -2.61 -23.07
C PRO A 239 20.16 -2.99 -21.73
N SER A 240 21.27 -2.36 -21.35
CA SER A 240 22.10 -2.72 -20.19
C SER A 240 21.39 -2.62 -18.84
N LEU A 241 20.21 -2.02 -18.76
CA LEU A 241 19.34 -1.98 -17.57
C LEU A 241 18.63 -3.31 -17.26
N LYS A 242 18.76 -4.34 -18.11
CA LYS A 242 18.11 -5.65 -17.91
C LYS A 242 18.81 -6.61 -16.92
N ARG A 243 19.89 -6.23 -16.25
CA ARG A 243 20.54 -7.14 -15.28
C ARG A 243 21.15 -6.41 -14.09
N ARG A 244 20.39 -6.33 -12.99
CA ARG A 244 20.89 -6.67 -11.65
C ARG A 244 19.75 -7.30 -10.87
N PHE A 245 20.01 -8.52 -10.39
CA PHE A 245 19.15 -9.37 -9.59
C PHE A 245 18.71 -8.69 -8.29
#